data_AF-A0A963JTA6-F1
#
_entry.id   AF-A0A963JTA6-F1
#
_cell.length_a   1.000
_cell.length_b   1.000
_cell.length_c   1.000
_cell.angle_alpha   90.00
_cell.angle_beta   90.00
_cell.angle_gamma   90.00
#
_symmetry.space_group_name_H-M   'P 1'
#
loop_
_entity.id
_entity.type
_entity.pdbx_description
1 polymer ?
#
loop_
_entity_poly.entity_id
_entity_poly.type
_entity_poly.pdbx_seq_one_letter_code
_entity_poly.pdbx_strand_id
1 'polypeptide(L)'
;MALFQGIFFLVLGLGLLGVAYQSLARGWLPFGSNGLKGRLEWRRDEQPALFWLAWALYAAAGLVMAVFALGLMLGVSTPLPLR
;
A
#
# COMPACT_ATOMS: atom_id res chain seq x y z
N MET A 1 -20.60 9.81 2.20
CA MET A 1 -20.04 8.48 1.92
C MET A 1 -18.80 8.53 1.05
N ALA A 2 -18.82 9.17 -0.13
CA ALA A 2 -17.64 9.30 -1.00
C ALA A 2 -16.43 9.96 -0.32
N LEU A 3 -16.65 11.06 0.44
CA LEU A 3 -15.56 11.74 1.15
C LEU A 3 -14.88 10.85 2.20
N PHE A 4 -15.67 10.12 3.00
CA PHE A 4 -15.15 9.19 4.00
C PHE A 4 -14.33 8.06 3.36
N GLN A 5 -14.87 7.41 2.33
CA GLN A 5 -14.15 6.37 1.60
C GLN A 5 -12.89 6.94 0.93
N GLY A 6 -12.97 8.13 0.32
CA GLY A 6 -11.84 8.81 -0.29
C GLY A 6 -10.70 9.03 0.72
N ILE A 7 -10.99 9.63 1.87
CA ILE A 7 -9.98 9.84 2.93
C ILE A 7 -9.41 8.50 3.40
N PHE A 8 -10.25 7.49 3.61
CA PHE A 8 -9.81 6.16 4.04
C PHE A 8 -8.86 5.50 3.03
N PHE A 9 -9.23 5.46 1.74
CA PHE A 9 -8.38 4.92 0.68
C PHE A 9 -7.10 5.73 0.51
N LEU A 10 -7.14 7.06 0.72
CA LEU A 10 -5.95 7.91 0.65
C LEU A 10 -4.96 7.57 1.76
N VAL A 11 -5.43 7.43 3.00
CA VAL A 11 -4.58 7.05 4.14
C VAL A 11 -3.96 5.68 3.93
N LEU A 12 -4.74 4.70 3.46
CA LEU A 12 -4.21 3.36 3.14
C LEU A 12 -3.20 3.38 2.00
N GLY A 13 -3.51 4.09 0.91
CA GLY A 13 -2.65 4.20 -0.26
C GLY A 13 -1.31 4.86 0.07
N LEU A 14 -1.35 6.01 0.76
CA LEU A 14 -0.15 6.68 1.24
C LEU A 14 0.62 5.86 2.27
N GLY A 15 -0.07 5.11 3.14
CA GLY A 15 0.56 4.18 4.08
C GLY A 15 1.34 3.08 3.36
N LEU A 16 0.74 2.44 2.35
CA LEU A 16 1.40 1.43 1.50
C LEU A 16 2.61 1.99 0.77
N LEU A 17 2.47 3.18 0.16
CA LEU A 17 3.58 3.88 -0.50
C LEU A 17 4.69 4.24 0.49
N GLY A 18 4.34 4.66 1.70
CA GLY A 18 5.29 4.94 2.77
C GLY A 18 6.07 3.70 3.20
N VAL A 19 5.40 2.55 3.32
CA VAL A 19 6.06 1.26 3.60
C VAL A 19 7.01 0.87 2.46
N ALA A 20 6.55 0.97 1.21
CA ALA A 20 7.38 0.69 0.04
C ALA A 20 8.61 1.62 -0.02
N TYR A 21 8.44 2.91 0.27
CA TYR A 21 9.54 3.86 0.31
C TYR A 21 10.54 3.54 1.44
N GLN A 22 10.06 3.30 2.67
CA GLN A 22 10.92 2.94 3.80
C GLN A 22 11.68 1.63 3.56
N SER A 23 11.07 0.67 2.86
CA SER A 23 11.70 -0.62 2.55
C SER A 23 12.96 -0.48 1.67
N LEU A 24 13.06 0.57 0.85
CA LEU A 24 14.25 0.82 0.03
C LEU A 24 15.48 1.14 0.89
N ALA A 25 15.28 1.89 1.97
CA ALA A 25 16.31 2.24 2.92
C ALA A 25 16.59 1.11 3.91
N ARG A 26 15.56 0.42 4.40
CA ARG A 26 15.70 -0.66 5.39
C ARG A 26 16.11 -2.01 4.80
N GLY A 27 15.91 -2.22 3.50
CA GLY A 27 16.23 -3.47 2.81
C GLY A 27 15.27 -4.62 3.14
N TRP A 28 14.14 -4.37 3.80
CA TRP A 28 13.15 -5.39 4.12
C TRP A 28 11.72 -4.87 3.97
N LEU A 29 10.79 -5.78 3.70
CA LEU A 29 9.38 -5.48 3.49
C LEU A 29 8.51 -6.39 4.37
N PRO A 30 7.57 -5.84 5.15
CA PRO A 30 6.68 -6.65 5.98
C PRO A 30 5.75 -7.48 5.09
N PHE A 31 5.56 -8.76 5.42
CA PHE A 31 4.64 -9.63 4.71
C PHE A 31 3.74 -10.38 5.70
N GLY A 32 2.43 -10.39 5.48
CA GLY A 32 1.45 -10.98 6.41
C GLY A 32 1.35 -10.27 7.77
N SER A 33 0.50 -10.80 8.66
CA SER A 33 0.19 -10.21 9.97
C SER A 33 1.39 -10.15 10.93
N ASN A 34 2.41 -10.95 10.67
CA ASN A 34 3.62 -11.05 11.48
C ASN A 34 4.81 -10.27 10.92
N GLY A 35 4.68 -9.67 9.73
CA GLY A 35 5.74 -8.86 9.12
C GLY A 35 6.07 -7.59 9.91
N LEU A 36 5.10 -7.02 10.63
CA LEU A 36 5.37 -5.89 11.53
C LEU A 36 6.06 -6.29 12.84
N LYS A 37 6.14 -7.59 13.14
CA LYS A 37 6.75 -8.16 14.35
C LYS A 37 8.12 -8.80 14.09
N GLY A 38 8.74 -8.56 12.94
CA GLY A 38 10.06 -9.14 12.64
C GLY A 38 10.06 -10.58 12.14
N ARG A 39 8.90 -11.25 12.03
CA ARG A 39 8.85 -12.71 11.84
C ARG A 39 8.56 -13.15 10.41
N LEU A 40 8.05 -12.28 9.57
CA LEU A 40 7.63 -12.63 8.21
C LEU A 40 7.91 -11.44 7.29
N GLU A 41 9.21 -11.24 7.04
CA GLU A 41 9.73 -10.14 6.26
C GLU A 41 10.48 -10.69 5.05
N TRP A 42 10.31 -10.05 3.89
CA TRP A 42 11.15 -10.34 2.74
C TRP A 42 12.30 -9.35 2.72
N ARG A 43 13.52 -9.89 2.76
CA ARG A 43 14.76 -9.10 2.77
C ARG A 43 15.34 -9.04 1.36
N ARG A 44 15.80 -7.87 0.96
CA ARG A 44 16.40 -7.62 -0.35
C ARG A 44 17.65 -8.47 -0.57
N ASP A 45 18.44 -8.69 0.47
CA ASP A 45 19.73 -9.37 0.36
C ASP A 45 19.60 -10.90 0.37
N GLU A 46 18.59 -11.43 1.08
CA GLU A 46 18.33 -12.87 1.14
C GLU A 46 17.41 -13.35 0.00
N GLN A 47 16.41 -12.54 -0.36
CA GLN A 47 15.34 -12.91 -1.29
C GLN A 47 15.04 -11.74 -2.26
N PRO A 48 15.99 -11.34 -3.12
CA PRO A 48 15.88 -10.13 -3.94
C PRO A 48 14.67 -10.14 -4.86
N ALA A 49 14.38 -11.27 -5.51
CA ALA A 49 13.25 -11.40 -6.42
C ALA A 49 11.90 -11.22 -5.70
N LEU A 50 11.73 -11.86 -4.54
CA LEU A 50 10.50 -11.75 -3.74
C LEU A 50 10.36 -10.34 -3.17
N PHE A 51 11.46 -9.75 -2.67
CA PHE A 51 11.47 -8.36 -2.20
C PHE A 51 10.99 -7.39 -3.29
N TRP A 52 11.56 -7.45 -4.49
CA TRP A 52 11.18 -6.55 -5.58
C TRP A 52 9.75 -6.80 -6.08
N LEU A 53 9.30 -8.06 -6.09
CA LEU A 53 7.92 -8.40 -6.41
C LEU A 53 6.94 -7.80 -5.40
N ALA A 54 7.18 -8.00 -4.10
CA ALA A 54 6.35 -7.38 -3.06
C ALA A 54 6.41 -5.86 -3.13
N TRP A 55 7.60 -5.29 -3.31
CA TRP A 55 7.78 -3.85 -3.42
C TRP A 55 6.92 -3.28 -4.55
N ALA A 56 6.97 -3.90 -5.73
CA ALA A 56 6.17 -3.50 -6.88
C ALA A 56 4.67 -3.62 -6.60
N LEU A 57 4.23 -4.70 -5.95
CA LEU A 57 2.83 -4.89 -5.57
C LEU A 57 2.36 -3.84 -4.56
N TYR A 58 3.15 -3.54 -3.53
CA TYR A 58 2.84 -2.52 -2.53
C TYR A 58 2.78 -1.14 -3.16
N ALA A 59 3.75 -0.80 -4.02
CA ALA A 59 3.80 0.47 -4.72
C ALA A 59 2.60 0.63 -5.67
N ALA A 60 2.30 -0.40 -6.48
CA ALA A 60 1.17 -0.38 -7.39
C ALA A 60 -0.17 -0.30 -6.67
N ALA A 61 -0.38 -1.10 -5.63
CA ALA A 61 -1.60 -1.06 -4.82
C ALA A 61 -1.77 0.31 -4.14
N GLY A 62 -0.70 0.83 -3.53
CA GLY A 62 -0.70 2.14 -2.89
C GLY A 62 -1.04 3.27 -3.87
N LEU A 63 -0.47 3.24 -5.07
CA LEU A 63 -0.74 4.21 -6.13
C LEU A 63 -2.19 4.12 -6.62
N VAL A 64 -2.69 2.91 -6.90
CA VAL A 64 -4.08 2.70 -7.34
C VAL A 64 -5.06 3.21 -6.28
N MET A 65 -4.82 2.92 -5.01
CA MET A 65 -5.66 3.42 -3.90
C MET A 65 -5.63 4.94 -3.79
N ALA A 66 -4.46 5.56 -3.95
CA ALA A 66 -4.34 7.03 -3.92
C ALA A 66 -5.06 7.69 -5.10
N VAL A 67 -4.90 7.16 -6.31
CA VAL A 67 -5.59 7.66 -7.51
C VAL A 67 -7.10 7.50 -7.38
N PHE A 68 -7.57 6.33 -6.93
CA PHE A 68 -8.99 6.08 -6.68
C PHE A 68 -9.56 7.00 -5.61
N ALA A 69 -8.83 7.22 -4.51
CA ALA A 69 -9.22 8.15 -3.46
C ALA A 69 -9.40 9.59 -3.99
N LEU A 70 -8.45 10.07 -4.80
CA LEU A 70 -8.56 11.38 -5.45
C LEU A 70 -9.76 11.42 -6.40
N GLY A 71 -9.99 10.36 -7.18
CA GLY A 71 -11.17 10.23 -8.05
C GLY A 71 -12.49 10.30 -7.27
N LEU A 72 -12.56 9.67 -6.09
CA LEU A 72 -13.72 9.76 -5.19
C LEU A 72 -13.93 11.18 -4.64
N MET A 73 -12.85 11.86 -4.25
CA MET A 73 -12.93 13.22 -3.71
C MET A 73 -13.29 14.26 -4.77
N LEU A 74 -12.88 14.04 -6.03
CA LEU A 74 -13.21 14.87 -7.18
C LEU A 74 -14.55 14.54 -7.84
N GLY A 75 -15.25 13.49 -7.37
CA GLY A 75 -16.53 13.06 -7.92
C GLY A 75 -16.44 12.36 -9.30
N VAL A 76 -15.23 11.97 -9.73
CA VAL A 76 -14.97 11.28 -10.99
C VAL A 76 -15.14 9.76 -10.84
N SER A 77 -15.00 9.24 -9.62
CA SER A 77 -15.18 7.83 -9.30
C SER A 77 -16.43 7.59 -8.46
N THR A 78 -17.05 6.41 -8.63
CA THR A 78 -18.19 6.00 -7.84
C THR A 78 -17.75 5.36 -6.52
N PRO A 79 -18.36 5.73 -5.38
CA PRO A 79 -18.06 5.11 -4.10
C PRO A 79 -18.47 3.63 -4.10
N LEU A 80 -17.72 2.82 -3.37
CA LEU A 80 -18.04 1.41 -3.17
C LEU A 80 -19.35 1.29 -2.38
N PRO A 81 -20.24 0.34 -2.73
CA PRO A 81 -21.48 0.13 -1.99
C PRO A 81 -21.15 -0.36 -0.57
N LEU A 82 -21.55 0.43 0.43
CA LEU A 82 -21.56 0.01 1.82
C LEU A 82 -22.99 -0.49 2.11
N ARG A 83 -23.12 -1.77 2.44
CA ARG A 83 -24.38 -2.36 2.90
C ARG A 83 -24.49 -2.22 4.42
#